data_AF-A0A0J9S2X4-F1
#
_entry.id   AF-A0A0J9S2X4-F1
#
_cell.length_a   1.000
_cell.length_b   1.000
_cell.length_c   1.000
_cell.angle_alpha   90.00
_cell.angle_beta   90.00
_cell.angle_gamma   90.00
#
_symmetry.space_group_name_H-M   'P 1'
#
loop_
_entity.id
_entity.type
_entity.pdbx_description
1 polymer ?
#
loop_
_entity_poly.entity_id
_entity_poly.type
_entity_poly.pdbx_seq_one_letter_code
_entity_poly.pdbx_strand_id
1 'polypeptide(L)'
;MTNHLTRENVEKLTSKINYSNFERGGGNCDGVSFYSNVTDELKDKLILRDISDKITKALCYVYMKKPYHSNFESDLCSYIYYSLGDKIYSKTSNKGEFTKIMRMLYEVLNVTDKNIICKHFNYEINRDTFYKNKMLFDYSQDYGNINIHTAGYITCNKVYKEYMEDYIRTYKDAYSNCYGRNENKYDCKTFFSLFPKDKYNELSTFNCVPI
;
A
#
# COMPACT_ATOMS: atom_id res chain seq x y z
N MET A 1 3.27 0.62 -33.77
CA MET A 1 3.91 -0.22 -32.73
C MET A 1 2.81 -0.75 -31.83
N THR A 2 2.62 -2.06 -31.79
CA THR A 2 1.65 -2.71 -30.91
C THR A 2 2.22 -2.71 -29.49
N ASN A 3 1.57 -2.03 -28.55
CA ASN A 3 1.98 -2.09 -27.14
C ASN A 3 1.57 -3.47 -26.59
N HIS A 4 2.55 -4.24 -26.14
CA HIS A 4 2.35 -5.55 -25.53
C HIS A 4 2.63 -5.47 -24.03
N LEU A 5 1.60 -5.70 -23.20
CA LEU A 5 1.68 -5.63 -21.76
C LEU A 5 1.98 -6.99 -21.13
N THR A 6 2.98 -7.03 -20.28
CA THR A 6 3.52 -8.24 -19.65
C THR A 6 3.67 -8.07 -18.15
N ARG A 7 4.15 -9.12 -17.48
CA ARG A 7 4.52 -9.06 -16.06
C ARG A 7 5.51 -7.93 -15.75
N GLU A 8 6.43 -7.61 -16.66
CA GLU A 8 7.38 -6.51 -16.45
C GLU A 8 6.69 -5.14 -16.38
N ASN A 9 5.55 -4.98 -17.08
CA ASN A 9 4.76 -3.76 -16.98
C ASN A 9 4.06 -3.66 -15.62
N VAL A 10 3.66 -4.79 -15.02
CA VAL A 10 3.13 -4.81 -13.64
C VAL A 10 4.19 -4.34 -12.65
N GLU A 11 5.43 -4.82 -12.75
CA GLU A 11 6.52 -4.41 -11.84
C GLU A 11 6.92 -2.93 -11.97
N LYS A 12 6.50 -2.26 -13.06
CA LYS A 12 6.72 -0.83 -13.32
C LYS A 12 5.56 0.06 -12.86
N LEU A 13 4.51 -0.50 -12.26
CA LEU A 13 3.41 0.28 -11.70
C LEU A 13 3.88 1.15 -10.53
N THR A 14 3.21 2.29 -10.34
CA THR A 14 3.54 3.30 -9.32
C THR A 14 3.63 2.68 -7.93
N SER A 15 2.65 1.83 -7.59
CA SER A 15 2.59 1.13 -6.32
C SER A 15 3.79 0.22 -6.12
N LYS A 16 4.16 -0.58 -7.12
CA LYS A 16 5.32 -1.49 -7.09
C LYS A 16 6.64 -0.74 -6.91
N ILE A 17 6.81 0.36 -7.63
CA ILE A 17 7.99 1.22 -7.51
C ILE A 17 8.09 1.77 -6.10
N ASN A 18 7.01 2.32 -5.55
CA ASN A 18 7.00 2.87 -4.19
C ASN A 18 7.27 1.81 -3.12
N TYR A 19 6.67 0.62 -3.22
CA TYR A 19 6.97 -0.48 -2.31
C TYR A 19 8.44 -0.92 -2.36
N SER A 20 9.04 -0.93 -3.56
CA SER A 20 10.44 -1.31 -3.72
C SER A 20 11.41 -0.36 -2.98
N ASN A 21 11.04 0.91 -2.79
CA ASN A 21 11.86 1.87 -2.07
C ASN A 21 12.03 1.50 -0.59
N PHE A 22 11.01 0.90 0.03
CA PHE A 22 11.10 0.43 1.41
C PHE A 22 11.97 -0.82 1.58
N GLU A 23 11.99 -1.71 0.57
CA GLU A 23 12.85 -2.90 0.59
C GLU A 23 14.33 -2.54 0.40
N ARG A 24 14.60 -1.57 -0.48
CA ARG A 24 15.98 -1.11 -0.77
C ARG A 24 16.61 -0.38 0.41
N GLY A 25 15.80 0.21 1.30
CA GLY A 25 16.27 0.83 2.53
C GLY A 25 17.28 1.95 2.28
N GLY A 26 16.92 2.91 1.44
CA GLY A 26 17.83 3.99 1.00
C GLY A 26 18.21 5.03 2.06
N GLY A 27 18.02 4.75 3.36
CA GLY A 27 18.38 5.65 4.46
C GLY A 27 19.39 5.00 5.38
N ASN A 28 20.53 5.66 5.57
CA ASN A 28 21.36 5.38 6.74
C ASN A 28 20.69 6.02 7.97
N CYS A 29 20.47 5.23 9.00
CA CYS A 29 19.78 5.63 10.23
C CYS A 29 20.76 5.92 11.37
N ASP A 30 22.06 5.94 11.06
CA ASP A 30 23.12 6.31 11.98
C ASP A 30 22.80 7.69 12.59
N GLY A 31 22.67 7.73 13.92
CA GLY A 31 22.32 8.94 14.67
C GLY A 31 20.82 9.18 14.88
N VAL A 32 19.92 8.32 14.39
CA VAL A 32 18.49 8.38 14.72
C VAL A 32 18.26 7.69 16.07
N SER A 33 18.01 8.48 17.11
CA SER A 33 17.98 8.01 18.51
C SER A 33 16.96 6.91 18.82
N PHE A 34 15.86 6.82 18.08
CA PHE A 34 14.86 5.75 18.27
C PHE A 34 15.19 4.45 17.54
N TYR A 35 16.14 4.46 16.59
CA TYR A 35 16.37 3.34 15.67
C TYR A 35 16.83 2.06 16.38
N SER A 36 17.77 2.18 17.34
CA SER A 36 18.28 1.04 18.13
C SER A 36 17.18 0.44 19.00
N ASN A 37 16.47 1.28 19.75
CA ASN A 37 15.44 0.84 20.70
C ASN A 37 14.32 0.06 20.00
N VAL A 38 13.93 0.51 18.81
CA VAL A 38 12.87 -0.12 18.01
C VAL A 38 13.34 -1.43 17.42
N THR A 39 14.57 -1.47 16.93
CA THR A 39 15.16 -2.70 16.40
C THR A 39 15.21 -3.78 17.47
N ASP A 40 15.56 -3.41 18.70
CA ASP A 40 15.63 -4.33 19.83
C ASP A 40 14.23 -4.79 20.26
N GLU A 41 13.27 -3.87 20.42
CA GLU A 41 11.87 -4.23 20.74
C GLU A 41 11.22 -5.12 19.66
N LEU A 42 11.58 -4.93 18.39
CA LEU A 42 11.13 -5.79 17.29
C LEU A 42 11.79 -7.16 17.31
N LYS A 43 13.08 -7.25 17.65
CA LYS A 43 13.82 -8.52 17.76
C LYS A 43 13.30 -9.39 18.91
N ASP A 44 12.84 -8.77 19.99
CA ASP A 44 12.26 -9.47 21.13
C ASP A 44 10.90 -10.11 20.80
N LYS A 45 10.20 -9.61 19.77
CA LYS A 45 8.97 -10.24 19.27
C LYS A 45 9.32 -11.36 18.28
N LEU A 46 9.11 -12.61 18.69
CA LEU A 46 9.40 -13.81 17.88
C LEU A 46 8.82 -13.74 16.45
N ILE A 47 7.60 -13.22 16.31
CA ILE A 47 6.85 -13.09 15.04
C ILE A 47 7.54 -12.11 14.06
N LEU A 48 8.30 -11.14 14.58
CA LEU A 48 8.92 -10.07 13.79
C LEU A 48 10.42 -10.27 13.62
N ARG A 49 11.03 -11.25 14.30
CA ARG A 49 12.49 -11.42 14.36
C ARG A 49 13.14 -11.51 12.98
N ASP A 50 12.50 -12.18 12.03
CA ASP A 50 13.03 -12.39 10.68
C ASP A 50 12.69 -11.26 9.68
N ILE A 51 11.79 -10.35 10.05
CA ILE A 51 11.40 -9.18 9.26
C ILE A 51 11.78 -7.85 9.91
N SER A 52 12.40 -7.89 11.10
CA SER A 52 12.79 -6.71 11.90
C SER A 52 13.62 -5.74 11.08
N ASP A 53 14.73 -6.19 10.48
CA ASP A 53 15.61 -5.34 9.68
C ASP A 53 14.88 -4.64 8.52
N LYS A 54 13.92 -5.33 7.89
CA LYS A 54 13.12 -4.76 6.79
C LYS A 54 12.17 -3.69 7.31
N ILE A 55 11.50 -3.96 8.43
CA ILE A 55 10.61 -2.99 9.09
C ILE A 55 11.41 -1.75 9.48
N THR A 56 12.55 -1.92 10.14
CA THR A 56 13.35 -0.80 10.63
C THR A 56 13.90 0.05 9.48
N LYS A 57 14.38 -0.58 8.39
CA LYS A 57 14.80 0.14 7.17
C LYS A 57 13.66 0.95 6.55
N ALA A 58 12.46 0.38 6.49
CA ALA A 58 11.30 1.06 5.92
C ALA A 58 10.86 2.27 6.77
N LEU A 59 10.83 2.13 8.10
CA LEU A 59 10.53 3.23 9.02
C LEU A 59 11.55 4.35 8.92
N CYS A 60 12.83 4.00 8.85
CA CYS A 60 13.91 4.96 8.70
C CYS A 60 13.85 5.71 7.37
N TYR A 61 13.54 5.04 6.26
CA TYR A 61 13.34 5.69 4.98
C TYR A 61 12.26 6.78 5.05
N VAL A 62 11.12 6.49 5.70
CA VAL A 62 10.03 7.46 5.91
C VAL A 62 10.48 8.61 6.81
N TYR A 63 11.18 8.29 7.90
CA TYR A 63 11.72 9.29 8.83
C TYR A 63 12.65 10.29 8.13
N MET A 64 13.61 9.80 7.36
CA MET A 64 14.61 10.61 6.68
C MET A 64 14.04 11.45 5.54
N LYS A 65 12.93 11.03 4.92
CA LYS A 65 12.26 11.78 3.84
C LYS A 65 11.49 13.01 4.35
N LYS A 66 11.11 13.07 5.63
CA LYS A 66 10.27 14.13 6.20
C LYS A 66 10.84 15.54 6.08
N PRO A 67 12.12 15.81 6.38
CA PRO A 67 12.67 17.18 6.35
C PRO A 67 12.77 17.78 4.94
N TYR A 68 12.76 16.97 3.89
CA TYR A 68 13.11 17.40 2.52
C TYR A 68 11.92 17.56 1.58
N HIS A 69 10.71 17.20 2.03
CA HIS A 69 9.51 17.29 1.20
C HIS A 69 8.45 18.13 1.94
N SER A 70 8.33 19.40 1.55
CA SER A 70 7.24 20.30 2.01
C SER A 70 5.85 19.75 1.66
N ASN A 71 5.77 18.95 0.59
CA ASN A 71 4.66 18.05 0.26
C ASN A 71 5.04 16.62 0.65
N PHE A 72 5.27 16.33 1.93
CA PHE A 72 5.37 14.94 2.39
C PHE A 72 4.02 14.28 2.09
N GLU A 73 3.91 13.68 0.91
CA GLU A 73 2.64 13.30 0.31
C GLU A 73 1.90 12.38 1.29
N SER A 74 0.59 12.62 1.45
CA SER A 74 -0.33 11.69 2.11
C SER A 74 -0.12 10.23 1.70
N ASP A 75 0.44 10.05 0.51
CA ASP A 75 0.66 8.79 -0.15
C ASP A 75 1.81 8.01 0.50
N LEU A 76 2.91 8.64 0.96
CA LEU A 76 4.03 7.92 1.57
C LEU A 76 3.63 7.23 2.88
N CYS A 77 2.81 7.88 3.70
CA CYS A 77 2.26 7.31 4.92
C CYS A 77 1.30 6.13 4.65
N SER A 78 0.55 6.21 3.55
CA SER A 78 -0.32 5.12 3.10
C SER A 78 0.48 3.95 2.53
N TYR A 79 1.54 4.24 1.76
CA TYR A 79 2.46 3.24 1.24
C TYR A 79 3.18 2.47 2.35
N ILE A 80 3.72 3.16 3.37
CA ILE A 80 4.36 2.48 4.49
C ILE A 80 3.33 1.69 5.32
N TYR A 81 2.11 2.20 5.48
CA TYR A 81 1.02 1.48 6.16
C TYR A 81 0.77 0.12 5.52
N TYR A 82 0.54 0.10 4.21
CA TYR A 82 0.27 -1.14 3.49
C TYR A 82 1.50 -2.04 3.34
N SER A 83 2.72 -1.47 3.25
CA SER A 83 3.96 -2.25 3.20
C SER A 83 4.25 -2.97 4.51
N LEU A 84 4.10 -2.28 5.65
CA LEU A 84 4.28 -2.87 6.98
C LEU A 84 3.18 -3.89 7.27
N GLY A 85 1.93 -3.52 6.97
CA GLY A 85 0.79 -4.39 7.23
C GLY A 85 0.83 -5.70 6.43
N ASP A 86 1.29 -5.67 5.17
CA ASP A 86 1.48 -6.87 4.36
C ASP A 86 2.52 -7.81 4.98
N LYS A 87 3.65 -7.26 5.43
CA LYS A 87 4.70 -8.04 6.11
C LYS A 87 4.17 -8.68 7.39
N ILE A 88 3.41 -7.95 8.19
CA ILE A 88 2.86 -8.47 9.46
C ILE A 88 1.79 -9.54 9.19
N TYR A 89 0.84 -9.29 8.27
CA TYR A 89 -0.19 -10.28 7.93
C TYR A 89 0.32 -11.48 7.13
N SER A 90 1.54 -11.43 6.61
CA SER A 90 2.26 -12.61 6.11
C SER A 90 2.75 -13.53 7.23
N LYS A 91 2.88 -13.01 8.46
CA LYS A 91 3.38 -13.75 9.64
C LYS A 91 2.28 -14.16 10.61
N THR A 92 1.21 -13.38 10.70
CA THR A 92 0.07 -13.69 11.58
C THR A 92 -1.25 -13.40 10.87
N SER A 93 -2.28 -14.20 11.14
CA SER A 93 -3.67 -13.88 10.76
C SER A 93 -4.46 -13.24 11.90
N ASN A 94 -3.85 -13.10 13.09
CA ASN A 94 -4.50 -12.58 14.28
C ASN A 94 -4.65 -11.05 14.21
N LYS A 95 -5.89 -10.56 14.18
CA LYS A 95 -6.20 -9.11 14.19
C LYS A 95 -5.59 -8.40 15.40
N GLY A 96 -5.67 -8.98 16.59
CA GLY A 96 -5.16 -8.36 17.81
C GLY A 96 -3.65 -8.18 17.82
N GLU A 97 -2.90 -9.17 17.33
CA GLU A 97 -1.44 -9.06 17.15
C GLU A 97 -1.08 -8.01 16.12
N PHE A 98 -1.75 -8.01 14.96
CA PHE A 98 -1.58 -6.98 13.94
C PHE A 98 -1.80 -5.58 14.51
N THR A 99 -2.92 -5.34 15.21
CA THR A 99 -3.25 -4.05 15.81
C THR A 99 -2.16 -3.60 16.79
N LYS A 100 -1.70 -4.49 17.68
CA LYS A 100 -0.65 -4.17 18.66
C LYS A 100 0.66 -3.78 17.98
N ILE A 101 1.08 -4.55 16.97
CA ILE A 101 2.34 -4.32 16.26
C ILE A 101 2.26 -3.02 15.44
N MET A 102 1.22 -2.84 14.61
CA MET A 102 1.08 -1.63 13.80
C MET A 102 1.03 -0.36 14.64
N ARG A 103 0.31 -0.38 15.77
CA ARG A 103 0.26 0.75 16.70
C ARG A 103 1.64 1.10 17.24
N MET A 104 2.39 0.10 17.74
CA MET A 104 3.75 0.29 18.23
C MET A 104 4.68 0.89 17.16
N LEU A 105 4.63 0.38 15.93
CA LEU A 105 5.46 0.90 14.82
C LEU A 105 5.15 2.37 14.49
N TYR A 106 3.88 2.76 14.53
CA TYR A 106 3.45 4.14 14.23
C TYR A 106 3.64 5.10 15.40
N GLU A 107 3.57 4.62 16.64
CA GLU A 107 3.98 5.38 17.82
C GLU A 107 5.46 5.74 17.67
N VAL A 108 6.31 4.74 17.47
CA VAL A 108 7.73 4.88 17.17
C VAL A 108 8.02 5.88 16.04
N LEU A 109 7.34 5.73 14.90
CA LEU A 109 7.53 6.62 13.75
C LEU A 109 7.23 8.08 14.11
N ASN A 110 6.32 8.30 15.06
CA ASN A 110 5.85 9.62 15.47
C ASN A 110 6.52 10.16 16.76
N VAL A 111 7.46 9.43 17.37
CA VAL A 111 8.13 9.79 18.66
C VAL A 111 9.06 11.02 18.57
N THR A 112 9.11 11.72 17.44
CA THR A 112 10.08 12.80 17.27
C THR A 112 9.55 14.18 17.67
N ASP A 113 10.43 15.00 18.26
CA ASP A 113 10.24 16.41 18.69
C ASP A 113 9.78 17.38 17.58
N LYS A 114 9.43 16.88 16.39
CA LYS A 114 9.15 17.63 15.17
C LYS A 114 7.84 17.17 14.54
N ASN A 115 6.70 17.38 15.20
CA ASN A 115 5.35 17.12 14.65
C ASN A 115 5.06 15.64 14.27
N ILE A 116 3.78 15.30 14.15
CA ILE A 116 3.32 13.99 13.63
C ILE A 116 3.93 13.74 12.23
N ILE A 117 4.58 12.60 11.98
CA ILE A 117 5.10 12.18 10.66
C ILE A 117 3.94 11.66 9.82
N CYS A 118 3.24 10.65 10.35
CA CYS A 118 2.10 10.04 9.71
C CYS A 118 0.88 10.13 10.62
N LYS A 119 -0.23 10.61 10.06
CA LYS A 119 -1.52 10.62 10.75
C LYS A 119 -1.93 9.19 11.14
N HIS A 120 -2.77 9.09 12.16
CA HIS A 120 -3.28 7.81 12.65
C HIS A 120 -4.08 7.06 11.57
N PHE A 121 -3.85 5.76 11.46
CA PHE A 121 -4.61 4.84 10.62
C PHE A 121 -5.46 3.90 11.46
N ASN A 122 -6.50 3.31 10.86
CA ASN A 122 -7.28 2.26 11.51
C ASN A 122 -6.47 0.95 11.57
N TYR A 123 -5.89 0.64 12.72
CA TYR A 123 -5.15 -0.61 12.94
C TYR A 123 -6.06 -1.79 13.33
N GLU A 124 -7.35 -1.57 13.59
CA GLU A 124 -8.32 -2.59 13.99
C GLU A 124 -9.02 -3.24 12.80
N ILE A 125 -8.22 -3.64 11.82
CA ILE A 125 -8.67 -4.26 10.58
C ILE A 125 -8.43 -5.79 10.64
N ASN A 126 -9.20 -6.58 9.90
CA ASN A 126 -8.89 -8.00 9.71
C ASN A 126 -8.06 -8.18 8.42
N ARG A 127 -7.41 -9.33 8.28
CA ARG A 127 -6.52 -9.63 7.15
C ARG A 127 -7.19 -9.44 5.79
N ASP A 128 -8.42 -9.94 5.61
CA ASP A 128 -9.11 -9.89 4.32
C ASP A 128 -9.51 -8.47 3.94
N THR A 129 -10.04 -7.70 4.89
CA THR A 129 -10.37 -6.28 4.69
C THR A 129 -9.11 -5.46 4.44
N PHE A 130 -8.00 -5.78 5.12
CA PHE A 130 -6.71 -5.13 4.88
C PHE A 130 -6.23 -5.32 3.45
N TYR A 131 -6.23 -6.56 2.94
CA TYR A 131 -5.76 -6.83 1.58
C TYR A 131 -6.65 -6.22 0.50
N LYS A 132 -7.96 -6.19 0.74
CA LYS A 132 -8.92 -5.47 -0.11
C LYS A 132 -8.64 -3.97 -0.15
N ASN A 133 -8.44 -3.35 1.01
CA ASN A 133 -8.13 -1.92 1.11
C ASN A 133 -6.78 -1.60 0.46
N LYS A 134 -5.77 -2.47 0.66
CA LYS A 134 -4.48 -2.36 -0.02
C LYS A 134 -4.63 -2.39 -1.54
N MET A 135 -5.40 -3.34 -2.07
CA MET A 135 -5.62 -3.46 -3.51
C MET A 135 -6.32 -2.25 -4.11
N LEU A 136 -7.32 -1.70 -3.39
CA LEU A 136 -8.00 -0.46 -3.77
C LEU A 136 -7.03 0.74 -3.76
N PHE A 137 -6.20 0.84 -2.73
CA PHE A 137 -5.16 1.86 -2.68
C PHE A 137 -4.19 1.72 -3.86
N ASP A 138 -3.60 0.53 -4.06
CA ASP A 138 -2.65 0.28 -5.16
C ASP A 138 -3.28 0.64 -6.51
N TYR A 139 -4.56 0.26 -6.73
CA TYR A 139 -5.26 0.62 -7.96
C TYR A 139 -5.41 2.13 -8.14
N SER A 140 -5.77 2.87 -7.09
CA SER A 140 -5.88 4.34 -7.15
C SER A 140 -4.57 5.04 -7.55
N GLN A 141 -3.44 4.46 -7.15
CA GLN A 141 -2.10 4.98 -7.43
C GLN A 141 -1.59 4.58 -8.82
N ASP A 142 -1.99 3.41 -9.29
CA ASP A 142 -1.54 2.85 -10.57
C ASP A 142 -2.38 3.37 -11.74
N TYR A 143 -3.62 3.77 -11.48
CA TYR A 143 -4.62 4.07 -12.50
C TYR A 143 -4.18 5.13 -13.51
N GLY A 144 -3.55 6.22 -13.06
CA GLY A 144 -3.07 7.29 -13.94
C GLY A 144 -2.09 6.78 -15.00
N ASN A 145 -1.19 5.87 -14.61
CA ASN A 145 -0.22 5.26 -15.53
C ASN A 145 -0.85 4.16 -16.40
N ILE A 146 -1.79 3.38 -15.84
CA ILE A 146 -2.53 2.37 -16.59
C ILE A 146 -3.25 3.02 -17.78
N ASN A 147 -3.99 4.12 -17.54
CA ASN A 147 -4.72 4.83 -18.60
C ASN A 147 -3.83 5.30 -19.75
N ILE A 148 -2.62 5.77 -19.45
CA ILE A 148 -1.65 6.22 -20.46
C ILE A 148 -1.13 5.03 -21.26
N HIS A 149 -0.79 3.93 -20.60
CA HIS A 149 -0.25 2.73 -21.26
C HIS A 149 -1.28 1.94 -22.07
N THR A 150 -2.57 2.14 -21.80
CA THR A 150 -3.67 1.41 -22.44
C THR A 150 -4.38 2.20 -23.54
N ALA A 151 -3.86 3.36 -23.93
CA ALA A 151 -4.42 4.14 -25.03
C ALA A 151 -4.17 3.43 -26.39
N GLY A 152 -5.26 3.04 -27.07
CA GLY A 152 -5.21 2.44 -28.41
C GLY A 152 -5.33 0.90 -28.41
N TYR A 153 -4.92 0.27 -29.51
CA TYR A 153 -4.94 -1.19 -29.64
C TYR A 153 -3.77 -1.81 -28.85
N ILE A 154 -4.10 -2.60 -27.83
CA ILE A 154 -3.12 -3.19 -26.92
C ILE A 154 -3.29 -4.71 -26.87
N THR A 155 -2.17 -5.39 -26.73
CA THR A 155 -2.16 -6.82 -26.42
C THR A 155 -1.62 -7.03 -25.02
N CYS A 156 -1.99 -8.13 -24.37
CA CYS A 156 -1.56 -8.43 -23.02
C CYS A 156 -1.34 -9.93 -22.85
N ASN A 157 -0.38 -10.30 -22.02
CA ASN A 157 -0.28 -11.68 -21.57
C ASN A 157 -1.30 -11.96 -20.45
N LYS A 158 -1.47 -13.25 -20.14
CA LYS A 158 -2.38 -13.73 -19.09
C LYS A 158 -2.13 -13.07 -17.72
N VAL A 159 -0.85 -12.91 -17.33
CA VAL A 159 -0.48 -12.36 -16.01
C VAL A 159 -0.93 -10.91 -15.85
N TYR A 160 -0.71 -10.07 -16.86
CA TYR A 160 -1.14 -8.68 -16.81
C TYR A 160 -2.67 -8.57 -16.79
N LYS A 161 -3.34 -9.39 -17.60
CA LYS A 161 -4.80 -9.43 -17.66
C LYS A 161 -5.42 -9.81 -16.32
N GLU A 162 -4.95 -10.89 -15.69
CA GLU A 162 -5.43 -11.34 -14.38
C GLU A 162 -5.21 -10.26 -13.30
N TYR A 163 -4.05 -9.59 -13.32
CA TYR A 163 -3.76 -8.49 -12.39
C TYR A 163 -4.77 -7.34 -12.51
N MET A 164 -5.09 -6.93 -13.74
CA MET A 164 -6.07 -5.87 -13.99
C MET A 164 -7.50 -6.30 -13.65
N GLU A 165 -7.86 -7.56 -13.93
CA GLU A 165 -9.16 -8.11 -13.57
C GLU A 165 -9.36 -8.15 -12.05
N ASP A 166 -8.31 -8.42 -11.27
CA ASP A 166 -8.34 -8.40 -9.81
C ASP A 166 -8.58 -6.99 -9.26
N TYR A 167 -7.92 -5.97 -9.80
CA TYR A 167 -8.16 -4.56 -9.47
C TYR A 167 -9.61 -4.17 -9.76
N ILE A 168 -10.10 -4.45 -10.97
CA ILE A 168 -11.46 -4.07 -11.39
C ILE A 168 -12.52 -4.81 -10.58
N ARG A 169 -12.33 -6.11 -10.33
CA ARG A 169 -13.27 -6.90 -9.54
C ARG A 169 -13.40 -6.36 -8.13
N THR A 170 -12.27 -6.04 -7.48
CA THR A 170 -12.26 -5.47 -6.13
C THR A 170 -12.87 -4.07 -6.09
N TYR A 171 -12.56 -3.23 -7.09
CA TYR A 171 -13.16 -1.91 -7.25
C TYR A 171 -14.68 -1.97 -7.39
N LYS A 172 -15.21 -2.83 -8.27
CA LYS A 172 -16.66 -2.99 -8.47
C LYS A 172 -17.38 -3.47 -7.22
N ASP A 173 -16.81 -4.45 -6.51
CA ASP A 173 -17.38 -4.96 -5.26
C ASP A 173 -17.40 -3.85 -4.19
N ALA A 174 -16.31 -3.10 -4.03
CA ALA A 174 -16.24 -1.97 -3.11
C ALA A 174 -17.21 -0.82 -3.50
N TYR A 175 -17.30 -0.48 -4.78
CA TYR A 175 -18.24 0.54 -5.27
C TYR A 175 -19.70 0.14 -4.99
N SER A 176 -20.08 -1.10 -5.33
CA SER A 176 -21.44 -1.61 -5.07
C SER A 176 -21.73 -1.69 -3.57
N ASN A 177 -20.72 -1.99 -2.75
CA ASN A 177 -20.86 -2.04 -1.31
C ASN A 177 -21.10 -0.64 -0.73
N CYS A 178 -20.26 0.33 -1.10
CA CYS A 178 -20.23 1.66 -0.52
C CYS A 178 -21.30 2.62 -1.07
N TYR A 179 -21.72 2.47 -2.33
CA TYR A 179 -22.79 3.29 -2.91
C TYR A 179 -24.14 2.56 -3.03
N GLY A 180 -24.17 1.25 -2.84
CA GLY A 180 -25.36 0.42 -3.06
C GLY A 180 -25.90 -0.25 -1.80
N ARG A 181 -25.29 -1.39 -1.42
CA ARG A 181 -25.88 -2.36 -0.49
C ARG A 181 -25.65 -2.07 1.00
N ASN A 182 -24.78 -1.11 1.35
CA ASN A 182 -24.46 -0.74 2.75
C ASN A 182 -24.07 -1.92 3.65
N GLU A 183 -23.44 -2.97 3.10
CA GLU A 183 -22.84 -4.00 3.94
C GLU A 183 -21.53 -3.43 4.51
N ASN A 184 -21.26 -3.51 5.82
CA ASN A 184 -20.05 -2.94 6.45
C ASN A 184 -18.76 -3.74 6.13
N LYS A 185 -18.56 -4.12 4.86
CA LYS A 185 -17.48 -5.00 4.38
C LYS A 185 -16.22 -4.23 4.02
N TYR A 186 -16.36 -2.98 3.58
CA TYR A 186 -15.27 -2.10 3.16
C TYR A 186 -15.21 -0.83 4.00
N ASP A 187 -14.03 -0.20 4.03
CA ASP A 187 -13.88 1.16 4.56
C ASP A 187 -14.34 2.16 3.48
N CYS A 188 -15.62 2.48 3.49
CA CYS A 188 -16.21 3.36 2.47
C CYS A 188 -15.69 4.79 2.55
N LYS A 189 -15.26 5.25 3.74
CA LYS A 189 -14.64 6.57 3.88
C LYS A 189 -13.33 6.65 3.11
N THR A 190 -12.47 5.65 3.29
CA THR A 190 -11.24 5.53 2.50
C THR A 190 -11.56 5.37 1.01
N PHE A 191 -12.51 4.51 0.65
CA PHE A 191 -12.91 4.31 -0.75
C PHE A 191 -13.31 5.61 -1.46
N PHE A 192 -14.18 6.42 -0.83
CA PHE A 192 -14.60 7.71 -1.41
C PHE A 192 -13.47 8.73 -1.53
N SER A 193 -12.43 8.63 -0.69
CA SER A 193 -11.24 9.49 -0.80
C SER A 193 -10.33 9.11 -1.96
N LEU A 194 -10.34 7.82 -2.35
CA LEU A 194 -9.49 7.29 -3.42
C LEU A 194 -10.16 7.39 -4.79
N PHE A 195 -11.49 7.26 -4.85
CA PHE A 195 -12.22 7.12 -6.11
C PHE A 195 -13.40 8.09 -6.20
N PRO A 196 -13.38 9.02 -7.17
CA PRO A 196 -14.54 9.85 -7.47
C PRO A 196 -15.72 9.01 -7.97
N LYS A 197 -16.94 9.39 -7.58
CA LYS A 197 -18.17 8.64 -7.90
C LYS A 197 -18.44 8.55 -9.41
N ASP A 198 -18.13 9.61 -10.14
CA ASP A 198 -18.35 9.75 -11.59
C ASP A 198 -17.37 8.93 -12.44
N LYS A 199 -16.32 8.36 -11.82
CA LYS A 199 -15.30 7.56 -12.49
C LYS A 199 -15.61 6.07 -12.59
N TYR A 200 -16.81 5.64 -12.17
CA TYR A 200 -17.18 4.23 -12.18
C TYR A 200 -16.97 3.54 -13.53
N ASN A 201 -17.47 4.14 -14.63
CA ASN A 201 -17.37 3.52 -15.96
C ASN A 201 -15.91 3.39 -16.43
N GLU A 202 -15.10 4.40 -16.15
CA GLU A 202 -13.67 4.44 -16.47
C GLU A 202 -12.92 3.33 -15.70
N LEU A 203 -13.09 3.32 -14.37
CA LEU A 203 -12.37 2.44 -13.45
C LEU A 203 -12.87 0.98 -13.43
N SER A 204 -14.02 0.73 -14.05
CA SER A 204 -14.66 -0.59 -14.10
C SER A 204 -14.30 -1.40 -15.35
N THR A 205 -13.52 -0.83 -16.26
CA THR A 205 -13.25 -1.46 -17.56
C THR A 205 -11.77 -1.46 -17.88
N PHE A 206 -11.31 -2.56 -18.45
CA PHE A 206 -9.98 -2.72 -19.02
C PHE A 206 -10.10 -3.76 -20.12
N ASN A 207 -9.57 -3.45 -21.30
CA ASN A 207 -9.61 -4.33 -22.45
C ASN A 207 -8.21 -4.44 -23.06
N CYS A 208 -7.80 -5.67 -23.34
CA CYS A 208 -6.59 -5.98 -24.07
C CYS A 208 -6.78 -7.28 -24.84
N VAL A 209 -6.12 -7.39 -26.00
CA VAL A 209 -6.16 -8.60 -26.81
C VAL A 209 -5.18 -9.63 -26.23
N PRO A 210 -5.63 -10.82 -25.80
CA PRO A 210 -4.74 -11.83 -25.28
C PRO A 210 -3.83 -12.37 -26.40
N ILE A 211 -2.56 -12.60 -26.07
CA ILE A 211 -1.58 -13.33 -26.90
C ILE A 211 -1.09 -14.54 -26.11
#